data_AF-A0A2V9JUF9-F1
#
_entry.id   AF-A0A2V9JUF9-F1
#
_cell.length_a   1.000
_cell.length_b   1.000
_cell.length_c   1.000
_cell.angle_alpha   90.00
_cell.angle_beta   90.00
_cell.angle_gamma   90.00
#
_symmetry.space_group_name_H-M   'P 1'
#
loop_
_entity.id
_entity.type
_entity.pdbx_description
1 polymer ?
#
loop_
_entity_poly.entity_id
_entity_poly.type
_entity_poly.pdbx_seq_one_letter_code
_entity_poly.pdbx_strand_id
1 'polypeptide(L)' 'MATADVVIVREWDAEAFHRRVLDFESQGYRARRESYSITAEMNPETGEIIHLRSIELLRLDRDRIQAG' A
#
# COMPACT_ATOMS: atom_id res chain seq x y z
N MET A 1 -14.89 18.67 -3.73
CA MET A 1 -14.56 17.40 -3.04
C MET A 1 -13.15 17.01 -3.46
N ALA A 2 -12.22 16.85 -2.52
CA ALA A 2 -10.91 16.31 -2.84
C ALA A 2 -11.08 14.87 -3.32
N THR A 3 -10.57 14.54 -4.50
CA THR A 3 -10.46 13.15 -4.95
C THR A 3 -9.24 12.54 -4.27
N ALA A 4 -9.43 11.40 -3.61
CA ALA A 4 -8.35 10.67 -2.97
C ALA A 4 -7.96 9.51 -3.88
N ASP A 5 -6.69 9.46 -4.28
CA ASP A 5 -6.11 8.28 -4.92
C ASP A 5 -5.77 7.27 -3.84
N VAL A 6 -6.24 6.03 -3.99
CA VAL A 6 -5.93 4.93 -3.08
C VAL A 6 -5.19 3.85 -3.83
N VAL A 7 -4.06 3.41 -3.27
CA VAL A 7 -3.29 2.26 -3.75
C VAL A 7 -3.16 1.24 -2.63
N ILE A 8 -3.14 -0.05 -2.99
CA ILE A 8 -2.90 -1.15 -2.06
C ILE A 8 -1.57 -1.81 -2.44
N VAL A 9 -0.62 -1.83 -1.52
CA VAL A 9 0.60 -2.63 -1.66
C VAL A 9 0.34 -3.99 -1.05
N ARG A 10 0.58 -5.07 -1.79
CA ARG A 10 0.47 -6.46 -1.33
C ARG A 10 1.71 -7.22 -1.76
N GLU A 11 2.47 -7.76 -0.82
CA GLU A 11 3.73 -8.44 -1.09
C GLU A 11 4.02 -9.55 -0.08
N TRP A 12 4.54 -10.68 -0.56
CA TRP A 12 5.00 -11.77 0.30
C TRP A 12 6.40 -11.51 0.86
N ASP A 13 7.28 -10.90 0.07
CA ASP A 13 8.61 -10.50 0.51
C ASP A 13 8.56 -9.21 1.34
N ALA A 14 9.20 -9.23 2.51
CA ALA A 14 9.18 -8.11 3.43
C ALA A 14 9.97 -6.91 2.88
N GLU A 15 11.09 -7.16 2.20
CA GLU A 15 11.94 -6.08 1.69
C GLU A 15 11.29 -5.39 0.50
N ALA A 16 10.73 -6.15 -0.44
CA ALA A 16 9.93 -5.65 -1.54
C ALA A 16 8.73 -4.83 -1.04
N PHE A 17 8.02 -5.34 -0.01
CA PHE A 17 6.93 -4.59 0.63
C PHE A 17 7.37 -3.21 1.09
N HIS A 18 8.42 -3.13 1.92
CA HIS A 18 8.90 -1.86 2.46
C HIS A 18 9.41 -0.91 1.36
N ARG A 19 10.13 -1.43 0.36
CA ARG A 19 10.59 -0.62 -0.77
C ARG A 19 9.43 0.01 -1.55
N ARG A 20 8.37 -0.77 -1.84
CA ARG A 20 7.18 -0.25 -2.53
C ARG A 20 6.45 0.80 -1.70
N VAL A 21 6.33 0.59 -0.39
CA VAL A 21 5.73 1.60 0.52
C VAL A 21 6.52 2.89 0.48
N LEU A 22 7.86 2.84 0.62
CA LEU A 22 8.72 4.01 0.58
C LEU A 22 8.67 4.74 -0.77
N ASP A 23 8.59 3.98 -1.88
CA ASP A 23 8.45 4.55 -3.21
C ASP A 23 7.15 5.36 -3.35
N PHE A 24 6.02 4.81 -2.89
CA PHE A 24 4.75 5.55 -2.88
C PHE A 24 4.77 6.74 -1.92
N GLU A 25 5.38 6.61 -0.74
CA GLU A 25 5.54 7.74 0.19
C GLU A 25 6.35 8.88 -0.43
N SER A 26 7.40 8.56 -1.22
CA SER A 26 8.19 9.56 -1.96
C SER A 26 7.36 10.31 -3.02
N GLN A 27 6.30 9.68 -3.54
CA GLN A 27 5.35 10.26 -4.49
C GLN A 27 4.19 11.02 -3.81
N GLY A 28 4.23 11.16 -2.49
CA GLY A 28 3.25 11.92 -1.71
C GLY A 28 2.05 11.11 -1.22
N TYR A 29 2.04 9.79 -1.38
CA TYR A 29 1.07 8.94 -0.72
C TYR A 29 1.36 8.86 0.79
N ARG A 30 0.32 8.61 1.59
CA ARG A 30 0.42 8.41 3.03
C ARG A 30 -0.17 7.07 3.40
N ALA A 31 0.61 6.25 4.09
CA ALA A 31 0.16 4.95 4.57
C ALA A 31 -0.93 5.09 5.64
N ARG A 32 -2.01 4.32 5.47
CA ARG A 32 -3.07 4.15 6.47
C ARG A 32 -2.67 3.02 7.41
N ARG A 33 -2.01 3.35 8.52
CA ARG A 33 -1.44 2.34 9.43
C ARG A 33 -2.49 1.37 9.99
N GLU A 34 -3.73 1.82 10.12
CA GLU A 34 -4.87 0.99 10.53
C GLU A 34 -5.25 -0.10 9.52
N SER A 35 -4.84 0.06 8.25
CA SER A 35 -5.08 -0.93 7.19
C SER A 35 -3.96 -1.97 7.07
N TYR A 36 -2.86 -1.81 7.83
CA TYR A 36 -1.75 -2.74 7.77
C TYR A 36 -2.18 -4.11 8.29
N SER A 37 -1.97 -5.14 7.48
CA SER A 37 -2.26 -6.50 7.87
C SER A 37 -1.19 -7.47 7.37
N ILE A 38 -1.03 -8.56 8.11
CA ILE A 38 -0.22 -9.72 7.74
C ILE A 38 -1.14 -10.92 7.73
N THR A 39 -1.25 -11.59 6.59
CA THR A 39 -2.07 -12.78 6.42
C THR A 39 -1.17 -13.96 6.06
N ALA A 40 -1.35 -15.07 6.75
CA ALA A 40 -0.74 -16.33 6.35
C ALA A 40 -1.48 -16.84 5.10
N GLU A 41 -0.80 -16.88 3.96
CA GLU A 41 -1.32 -17.43 2.72
C GLU A 41 -0.46 -18.63 2.31
N MET A 42 -1.13 -19.69 1.83
CA MET A 42 -0.44 -20.83 1.26
C MET A 42 -0.05 -20.51 -0.18
N ASN A 43 1.24 -20.63 -0.51
CA ASN A 43 1.67 -20.60 -1.90
C ASN A 43 1.11 -21.85 -2.61
N PRO A 44 0.24 -21.72 -3.62
CA PRO A 44 -0.39 -22.87 -4.27
C PRO A 44 0.61 -23.74 -5.05
N GLU A 45 1.77 -23.20 -5.42
CA GLU A 45 2.81 -23.91 -6.17
C GLU A 45 3.72 -24.75 -5.27
N THR A 46 4.00 -24.29 -4.05
CA THR A 46 4.95 -24.94 -3.13
C THR A 46 4.30 -25.56 -1.89
N GLY A 47 3.05 -25.18 -1.57
CA GLY A 47 2.35 -25.59 -0.35
C GLY A 47 2.84 -24.89 0.93
N GLU A 48 3.83 -24.00 0.82
CA GLU A 48 4.39 -23.29 1.96
C GLU A 48 3.47 -22.17 2.43
N ILE A 49 3.33 -22.04 3.76
CA ILE A 49 2.62 -20.91 4.36
C ILE A 49 3.60 -19.74 4.44
N ILE A 50 3.30 -18.69 3.68
CA ILE A 50 4.07 -17.44 3.62
C ILE A 50 3.23 -16.28 4.14
N HIS A 51 3.90 -15.29 4.71
CA HIS A 51 3.24 -14.11 5.26
C HIS A 51 3.07 -13.06 4.16
N LEU A 52 1.84 -12.88 3.67
CA LEU A 52 1.48 -11.76 2.81
C LEU A 52 1.29 -10.51 3.68
N ARG A 53 2.00 -9.43 3.32
CA ARG A 53 1.84 -8.10 3.94
C ARG A 53 1.00 -7.23 3.03
N SER A 54 0.07 -6.48 3.61
CA SER A 54 -0.72 -5.50 2.87
C SER A 54 -0.91 -4.19 3.61
N ILE A 55 -1.00 -3.09 2.86
CA ILE A 55 -1.34 -1.76 3.40
C ILE A 55 -1.97 -0.89 2.31
N GLU A 56 -2.94 -0.08 2.71
CA GLU A 56 -3.49 1.00 1.88
C GLU A 56 -2.63 2.26 2.03
N LEU A 57 -2.35 2.93 0.92
CA LEU A 57 -1.80 4.28 0.90
C LEU A 57 -2.75 5.22 0.16
N LEU A 58 -2.89 6.42 0.69
CA LEU A 58 -3.79 7.45 0.19
C LEU A 58 -3.02 8.70 -0.18
N ARG A 59 -3.30 9.26 -1.36
CA ARG A 59 -2.82 10.59 -1.77
C ARG A 59 -4.04 11.49 -1.98
N LEU A 60 -4.05 12.63 -1.31
CA LEU A 60 -5.07 13.65 -1.52
C LEU A 60 -4.66 14.47 -2.73
N ASP A 61 -5.47 14.43 -3.78
CA ASP A 61 -5.26 15.30 -4.93
C ASP A 61 -5.64 16.75 -4.55
N ARG A 62 -4.64 17.62 -4.41
CA ARG A 62 -4.83 19.03 -4.04
C ARG A 62 -5.09 19.93 -5.26
N ASP A 63 -4.91 19.44 -6.48
CA ASP A 63 -4.97 20.25 -7.70
C ASP A 63 -6.39 20.65 -8.14
N ARG A 64 -7.44 20.28 -7.39
CA ARG A 64 -8.81 20.79 -7.59
C ARG A 64 -9.24 21.90 -6.63
N ILE A 65 -8.39 22.33 -5.68
CA ILE A 65 -8.83 23.21 -4.57
C ILE A 65 -8.26 24.64 -4.68
N GLN A 66 -7.42 24.96 -5.67
CA GLN A 66 -6.80 26.29 -5.81
C GLN A 66 -6.87 26.91 -7.22
N ALA A 67 -7.80 26.45 -8.06
CA ALA A 67 -8.19 27.13 -9.30
C ALA A 67 -9.66 27.55 -9.21
N GLY A 68 -9.92 28.65 -8.49
CA GLY A 68 -11.24 29.25 -8.32
C GLY A 68 -11.16 30.56 -7.57
#